data_AF-A0A2W5YT13-F1
#
_entry.id   AF-A0A2W5YT13-F1
#
_cell.length_a   1.000
_cell.length_b   1.000
_cell.length_c   1.000
_cell.angle_alpha   90.00
_cell.angle_beta   90.00
_cell.angle_gamma   90.00
#
_symmetry.space_group_name_H-M   'P 1'
#
loop_
_entity.id
_entity.type
_entity.pdbx_description
1 polymer ?
#
loop_
_entity_poly.entity_id
_entity_poly.type
_entity_poly.pdbx_seq_one_letter_code
_entity_poly.pdbx_strand_id
1 'polypeptide(L)'
;MASPDVIPNPVGPAGAPAKRGRAKPFSFHDYVVSILIALVLTVFYGGYYLIQRTYFFNAPGNIDAFYVPDKVIAVVGMILLAFTFLIGPIYRYFNAFDYLMQYRKEIGIVGGFFALFHPLVAYFFLPLTFPQSEIPLTSVTYGTGIAGFLVVTFLIFISSQNAVTLLGANRWWFLHRFGLRLVILFAVIHFFCIEWNTWVQWLTHSAGKPSPELLYPWVPEPTIFAGLFIVWVIIIRLYETLFLYRDLGLKPKDIAPDANLRLRGHRFFIYSLGVLIACNVYVIGRWMYYFSTR
;
A
#
# COMPACT_ATOMS: atom_id res chain seq x y z
N MET A 1 41.76 31.61 -25.85
CA MET A 1 40.57 30.74 -25.85
C MET A 1 39.55 31.36 -24.91
N ALA A 2 38.52 31.99 -25.46
CA ALA A 2 37.47 32.65 -24.69
C ALA A 2 36.47 31.60 -24.16
N SER A 3 36.13 31.68 -22.88
CA SER A 3 35.10 30.86 -22.25
C SER A 3 33.74 31.20 -22.85
N PRO A 4 32.88 30.22 -23.20
CA PRO A 4 31.54 30.53 -23.66
C PRO A 4 30.72 31.13 -22.51
N ASP A 5 30.18 32.32 -22.76
CA ASP A 5 29.26 33.01 -21.87
C ASP A 5 28.02 32.15 -21.64
N VAL A 6 27.85 31.68 -20.40
CA VAL A 6 26.64 31.00 -19.96
C VAL A 6 25.58 32.08 -19.76
N ILE A 7 24.71 32.24 -20.74
CA ILE A 7 23.53 33.11 -20.63
C ILE A 7 22.64 32.53 -19.52
N PRO A 8 22.38 33.26 -18.42
CA PRO A 8 21.48 32.78 -17.37
C PRO A 8 20.06 32.67 -17.95
N ASN A 9 19.45 31.50 -17.75
CA ASN A 9 18.04 31.29 -18.10
C ASN A 9 17.17 32.36 -17.41
N PRO A 10 16.23 33.00 -18.14
CA PRO A 10 15.36 34.01 -17.56
C PRO A 10 14.55 33.38 -16.43
N VAL A 11 14.73 33.93 -15.23
CA VAL A 11 13.90 33.63 -14.06
C VAL A 11 12.50 34.12 -14.42
N GLY A 12 11.58 33.18 -14.69
CA GLY A 12 10.19 33.51 -14.94
C GLY A 12 9.61 34.37 -13.81
N PRO A 13 8.61 35.23 -14.09
CA PRO A 13 8.11 36.20 -13.13
C PRO A 13 7.68 35.51 -11.82
N ALA A 14 8.31 35.94 -10.73
CA ALA A 14 7.96 35.55 -9.37
C ALA A 14 6.52 35.99 -9.08
N GLY A 15 5.57 35.06 -9.22
CA GLY A 15 4.16 35.34 -8.95
C GLY A 15 3.14 34.73 -9.90
N ALA A 16 3.55 33.99 -10.94
CA ALA A 16 2.57 33.22 -11.70
C ALA A 16 1.89 32.20 -10.76
N PRO A 17 0.55 32.28 -10.55
CA PRO A 17 -0.13 31.34 -9.67
C PRO A 17 0.12 29.95 -10.24
N ALA A 18 0.73 29.07 -9.44
CA ALA A 18 0.93 27.68 -9.81
C ALA A 18 -0.41 27.16 -10.35
N LYS A 19 -0.44 26.79 -11.64
CA LYS A 19 -1.64 26.27 -12.30
C LYS A 19 -2.14 25.13 -11.42
N ARG A 20 -3.16 25.39 -10.59
CA ARG A 20 -3.76 24.38 -9.71
C ARG A 20 -4.19 23.25 -10.63
N GLY A 21 -3.53 22.09 -10.48
CA GLY A 21 -3.62 21.01 -11.44
C GLY A 21 -5.08 20.67 -11.72
N ARG A 22 -5.52 20.86 -12.96
CA ARG A 22 -6.77 20.27 -13.43
C ARG A 22 -6.67 18.77 -13.17
N ALA A 23 -7.72 18.18 -12.60
CA ALA A 23 -7.76 16.75 -12.43
C ALA A 23 -7.54 16.07 -13.80
N LYS A 24 -6.70 15.03 -13.77
CA LYS A 24 -6.23 14.35 -14.96
C LYS A 24 -7.40 13.59 -15.59
N PRO A 25 -7.64 13.74 -16.91
CA PRO A 25 -8.65 12.97 -17.62
C PRO A 25 -8.30 11.48 -17.59
N PHE A 26 -9.27 10.64 -17.95
CA PHE A 26 -9.04 9.20 -18.11
C PHE A 26 -7.89 8.95 -19.10
N SER A 27 -6.97 8.06 -18.73
CA SER A 27 -5.84 7.65 -19.56
C SER A 27 -5.75 6.13 -19.58
N PHE A 28 -6.09 5.53 -20.72
CA PHE A 28 -6.05 4.08 -20.90
C PHE A 28 -4.65 3.51 -20.63
N HIS A 29 -3.62 4.17 -21.17
CA HIS A 29 -2.22 3.79 -20.96
C HIS A 29 -1.86 3.67 -19.47
N ASP A 30 -2.29 4.62 -18.65
CA ASP A 30 -1.90 4.67 -17.24
C ASP A 30 -2.61 3.60 -16.40
N TYR A 31 -3.82 3.20 -16.82
CA TYR A 31 -4.49 2.02 -16.29
C TYR A 31 -3.78 0.73 -16.69
N VAL A 32 -3.34 0.60 -17.95
CA VAL A 32 -2.58 -0.58 -18.39
C VAL A 32 -1.32 -0.75 -17.55
N VAL A 33 -0.55 0.32 -17.32
CA VAL A 33 0.63 0.26 -16.45
C VAL A 33 0.25 -0.16 -15.03
N SER A 34 -0.81 0.41 -14.47
CA SER A 34 -1.28 0.07 -13.12
C SER A 34 -1.73 -1.39 -12.99
N ILE A 35 -2.41 -1.91 -14.00
CA ILE A 35 -2.86 -3.31 -14.09
C ILE A 35 -1.65 -4.24 -14.24
N LEU A 36 -0.64 -3.88 -15.03
CA LEU A 36 0.59 -4.67 -15.15
C LEU A 36 1.34 -4.77 -13.82
N ILE A 37 1.43 -3.66 -13.07
CA ILE A 37 2.00 -3.68 -11.71
C ILE A 37 1.19 -4.63 -10.82
N ALA A 38 -0.14 -4.52 -10.84
CA ALA A 38 -1.02 -5.39 -10.06
C ALA A 38 -0.86 -6.88 -10.46
N LEU A 39 -0.74 -7.16 -11.76
CA LEU A 39 -0.53 -8.51 -12.29
C LEU A 39 0.79 -9.11 -11.81
N VAL A 40 1.91 -8.37 -11.88
CA VAL A 40 3.20 -8.86 -11.38
C VAL A 40 3.11 -9.19 -9.89
N LEU A 41 2.50 -8.31 -9.09
CA LEU A 41 2.28 -8.56 -7.67
C LEU A 41 1.39 -9.78 -7.44
N THR A 42 0.34 -9.94 -8.25
CA THR A 42 -0.60 -11.07 -8.15
C THR A 42 0.08 -12.39 -8.47
N VAL A 43 0.89 -12.45 -9.53
CA VAL A 43 1.68 -13.64 -9.89
C VAL A 43 2.69 -13.97 -8.81
N PHE A 44 3.41 -12.97 -8.30
CA PHE A 44 4.41 -13.17 -7.24
C PHE A 44 3.78 -13.69 -5.95
N TYR A 45 2.79 -12.99 -5.39
CA TYR A 45 2.14 -13.39 -4.14
C TYR A 45 1.29 -14.64 -4.31
N GLY A 46 0.62 -14.80 -5.45
CA GLY A 46 -0.15 -16.00 -5.77
C GLY A 46 0.73 -17.24 -5.89
N GLY A 47 1.83 -17.15 -6.65
CA GLY A 47 2.82 -18.22 -6.73
C GLY A 47 3.38 -18.59 -5.36
N TYR A 48 3.75 -17.59 -4.55
CA TYR A 48 4.21 -17.82 -3.18
C TYR A 48 3.13 -18.53 -2.34
N TYR A 49 1.90 -18.01 -2.26
CA TYR A 49 0.84 -18.64 -1.45
C TYR A 49 0.50 -20.05 -1.91
N LEU A 50 0.50 -20.33 -3.21
CA LEU A 50 0.23 -21.66 -3.73
C LEU A 50 1.32 -22.66 -3.33
N ILE A 51 2.59 -22.24 -3.35
CA ILE A 51 3.72 -23.05 -2.85
C ILE A 51 3.58 -23.25 -1.34
N GLN A 52 3.38 -22.15 -0.60
CA GLN A 52 3.30 -22.15 0.84
C GLN A 52 2.12 -23.00 1.32
N ARG A 53 0.95 -22.99 0.68
CA ARG A 53 -0.23 -23.77 1.13
C ARG A 53 -0.34 -25.14 0.45
N THR A 54 0.68 -25.54 -0.29
CA THR A 54 0.73 -26.76 -1.11
C THR A 54 -0.45 -26.95 -2.05
N TYR A 55 -1.16 -25.90 -2.45
CA TYR A 55 -2.27 -26.01 -3.40
C TYR A 55 -1.84 -26.61 -4.75
N PHE A 56 -0.55 -26.45 -5.13
CA PHE A 56 0.02 -27.11 -6.31
C PHE A 56 0.15 -28.62 -6.19
N PHE A 57 0.23 -29.16 -4.97
CA PHE A 57 0.61 -30.55 -4.74
C PHE A 57 -0.46 -31.35 -3.99
N ASN A 58 -1.15 -30.73 -3.02
CA ASN A 58 -2.24 -31.27 -2.22
C ASN A 58 -3.02 -30.11 -1.57
N ALA A 59 -4.13 -29.69 -2.17
CA ALA A 59 -5.03 -28.72 -1.54
C ALA A 59 -5.74 -29.38 -0.33
N PRO A 60 -5.73 -28.76 0.87
CA PRO A 60 -6.45 -29.31 2.01
C PRO A 60 -7.96 -29.37 1.73
N GLY A 61 -8.57 -30.54 1.94
CA GLY A 61 -9.99 -30.77 1.60
C GLY A 61 -11.01 -29.96 2.40
N ASN A 62 -10.55 -29.24 3.44
CA ASN A 62 -11.37 -28.40 4.32
C ASN A 62 -11.18 -26.89 4.09
N ILE A 63 -10.53 -26.49 2.99
CA ILE A 63 -10.35 -25.07 2.65
C ILE A 63 -11.04 -24.77 1.33
N ASP A 64 -11.69 -23.61 1.26
CA ASP A 64 -12.35 -23.13 0.04
C ASP A 64 -11.32 -22.92 -1.10
N ALA A 65 -11.73 -23.23 -2.33
CA ALA A 65 -10.87 -23.08 -3.51
C ALA A 65 -10.43 -21.62 -3.75
N PHE A 66 -11.26 -20.66 -3.36
CA PHE A 66 -10.99 -19.23 -3.51
C PHE A 66 -10.13 -18.63 -2.38
N TYR A 67 -9.72 -19.42 -1.38
CA TYR A 67 -8.98 -18.90 -0.23
C TYR A 67 -7.66 -18.23 -0.62
N VAL A 68 -6.87 -18.88 -1.47
CA VAL A 68 -5.60 -18.31 -1.96
C VAL A 68 -5.84 -17.08 -2.83
N PRO A 69 -6.72 -17.10 -3.86
CA PRO A 69 -7.09 -15.91 -4.61
C PRO A 69 -7.51 -14.74 -3.72
N ASP A 70 -8.33 -14.98 -2.70
CA ASP A 70 -8.80 -13.95 -1.76
C ASP A 70 -7.65 -13.30 -0.97
N LYS A 71 -6.76 -14.11 -0.41
CA LYS A 71 -5.55 -13.63 0.28
C LYS A 71 -4.67 -12.79 -0.65
N VAL A 72 -4.50 -13.23 -1.90
CA VAL A 72 -3.70 -12.51 -2.90
C VAL A 72 -4.32 -11.17 -3.22
N ILE A 73 -5.63 -11.11 -3.50
CA ILE A 73 -6.27 -9.83 -3.83
C ILE A 73 -6.23 -8.84 -2.66
N ALA A 74 -6.39 -9.34 -1.42
CA ALA A 74 -6.25 -8.51 -0.22
C ALA A 74 -4.84 -7.90 -0.11
N VAL A 75 -3.80 -8.73 -0.20
CA VAL A 75 -2.40 -8.29 -0.09
C VAL A 75 -2.01 -7.34 -1.21
N VAL A 76 -2.35 -7.66 -2.46
CA VAL A 76 -2.06 -6.81 -3.63
C VAL A 76 -2.80 -5.47 -3.52
N GLY A 77 -4.08 -5.49 -3.14
CA GLY A 77 -4.86 -4.27 -2.91
C GLY A 77 -4.23 -3.36 -1.85
N MET A 78 -3.82 -3.92 -0.72
CA MET A 78 -3.14 -3.17 0.34
C MET A 78 -1.80 -2.59 -0.12
N ILE A 79 -0.96 -3.35 -0.83
CA ILE A 79 0.33 -2.87 -1.35
C ILE A 79 0.13 -1.70 -2.32
N LEU A 80 -0.81 -1.81 -3.25
CA LEU A 80 -1.09 -0.77 -4.24
C LEU A 80 -1.65 0.52 -3.58
N LEU A 81 -2.53 0.38 -2.59
CA LEU A 81 -3.04 1.52 -1.81
C LEU A 81 -1.94 2.18 -0.97
N ALA A 82 -1.10 1.39 -0.31
CA ALA A 82 0.07 1.90 0.43
C ALA A 82 1.07 2.59 -0.52
N PHE A 83 1.33 2.02 -1.69
CA PHE A 83 2.19 2.62 -2.70
C PHE A 83 1.61 3.94 -3.22
N THR A 84 0.30 4.02 -3.46
CA THR A 84 -0.41 5.27 -3.80
C THR A 84 -0.20 6.36 -2.75
N PHE A 85 -0.12 5.98 -1.48
CA PHE A 85 0.15 6.88 -0.36
C PHE A 85 1.64 7.30 -0.30
N LEU A 86 2.55 6.42 -0.71
CA LEU A 86 4.01 6.62 -0.77
C LEU A 86 4.49 7.47 -1.96
N ILE A 87 3.78 7.46 -3.10
CA ILE A 87 4.15 8.25 -4.29
C ILE A 87 4.30 9.74 -3.94
N GLY A 88 3.47 10.28 -3.03
CA GLY A 88 3.55 11.67 -2.61
C GLY A 88 4.91 12.07 -2.02
N PRO A 89 5.40 11.37 -0.96
CA PRO A 89 6.75 11.57 -0.44
C PRO A 89 7.84 11.40 -1.50
N ILE A 90 7.75 10.36 -2.34
CA ILE A 90 8.74 10.10 -3.40
C ILE A 90 8.86 11.31 -4.33
N TYR A 91 7.74 11.79 -4.86
CA TYR A 91 7.68 12.98 -5.71
C TYR A 91 8.31 14.21 -5.04
N ARG A 92 8.05 14.43 -3.76
CA ARG A 92 8.54 15.63 -3.06
C ARG A 92 10.03 15.58 -2.76
N TYR A 93 10.59 14.39 -2.53
CA TYR A 93 11.99 14.24 -2.15
C TYR A 93 12.92 14.07 -3.36
N PHE A 94 12.44 13.43 -4.44
CA PHE A 94 13.26 12.98 -5.56
C PHE A 94 12.71 13.48 -6.91
N ASN A 95 13.49 14.29 -7.64
CA ASN A 95 13.09 14.76 -8.98
C ASN A 95 13.03 13.61 -10.01
N ALA A 96 13.85 12.57 -9.81
CA ALA A 96 13.95 11.46 -10.75
C ALA A 96 12.64 10.67 -10.91
N PHE A 97 11.71 10.82 -9.95
CA PHE A 97 10.47 10.04 -9.89
C PHE A 97 9.22 10.90 -10.12
N ASP A 98 9.37 12.08 -10.73
CA ASP A 98 8.24 12.99 -10.97
C ASP A 98 7.13 12.34 -11.81
N TYR A 99 7.51 11.44 -12.71
CA TYR A 99 6.61 10.66 -13.55
C TYR A 99 5.65 9.76 -12.75
N LEU A 100 5.99 9.33 -11.53
CA LEU A 100 5.11 8.48 -10.72
C LEU A 100 3.80 9.18 -10.34
N MET A 101 3.79 10.51 -10.29
CA MET A 101 2.56 11.27 -10.05
C MET A 101 1.51 11.05 -11.14
N GLN A 102 1.93 10.74 -12.37
CA GLN A 102 1.03 10.42 -13.47
C GLN A 102 0.19 9.18 -13.18
N TYR A 103 0.76 8.15 -12.56
CA TYR A 103 0.09 6.86 -12.34
C TYR A 103 -0.64 6.77 -10.99
N ARG A 104 -0.44 7.73 -10.10
CA ARG A 104 -0.92 7.67 -8.70
C ARG A 104 -2.42 7.43 -8.58
N LYS A 105 -3.23 8.05 -9.45
CA LYS A 105 -4.69 7.90 -9.43
C LYS A 105 -5.08 6.49 -9.86
N GLU A 106 -4.55 6.03 -10.98
CA GLU A 106 -4.87 4.74 -11.58
C GLU A 106 -4.40 3.57 -10.70
N ILE A 107 -3.19 3.65 -10.10
CA ILE A 107 -2.71 2.68 -9.10
C ILE A 107 -3.65 2.63 -7.90
N GLY A 108 -4.11 3.79 -7.41
CA GLY A 108 -5.04 3.86 -6.28
C GLY A 108 -6.40 3.25 -6.58
N ILE A 109 -6.92 3.45 -7.80
CA ILE A 109 -8.19 2.87 -8.25
C ILE A 109 -8.05 1.35 -8.42
N VAL A 110 -6.98 0.87 -9.07
CA VAL A 110 -6.73 -0.58 -9.22
C VAL A 110 -6.58 -1.24 -7.85
N GLY A 111 -5.75 -0.68 -6.97
CA GLY A 111 -5.63 -1.18 -5.59
C GLY A 111 -6.94 -1.14 -4.81
N GLY A 112 -7.75 -0.11 -5.04
CA GLY A 112 -9.10 0.00 -4.50
C GLY A 112 -10.03 -1.11 -4.98
N PHE A 113 -10.05 -1.44 -6.27
CA PHE A 113 -10.84 -2.56 -6.79
C PHE A 113 -10.43 -3.90 -6.16
N PHE A 114 -9.13 -4.17 -6.04
CA PHE A 114 -8.64 -5.35 -5.34
C PHE A 114 -9.16 -5.42 -3.88
N ALA A 115 -9.10 -4.29 -3.17
CA ALA A 115 -9.64 -4.18 -1.82
C ALA A 115 -11.18 -4.29 -1.74
N LEU A 116 -11.91 -3.91 -2.80
CA LEU A 116 -13.37 -4.09 -2.88
C LEU A 116 -13.77 -5.54 -3.15
N PHE A 117 -13.03 -6.24 -4.01
CA PHE A 117 -13.33 -7.63 -4.34
C PHE A 117 -13.04 -8.58 -3.17
N HIS A 118 -12.03 -8.27 -2.34
CA HIS A 118 -11.70 -9.09 -1.16
C HIS A 118 -12.91 -9.42 -0.27
N PRO A 119 -13.65 -8.46 0.32
CA PRO A 119 -14.80 -8.80 1.17
C PRO A 119 -15.94 -9.48 0.39
N LEU A 120 -16.07 -9.26 -0.91
CA LEU A 120 -17.06 -9.97 -1.75
C LEU A 120 -16.67 -11.45 -1.92
N VAL A 121 -15.40 -11.72 -2.20
CA VAL A 121 -14.88 -13.10 -2.30
C VAL A 121 -14.99 -13.78 -0.95
N ALA A 122 -14.54 -13.13 0.12
CA ALA A 122 -14.61 -13.68 1.47
C ALA A 122 -16.04 -14.01 1.92
N TYR A 123 -17.01 -13.13 1.64
CA TYR A 123 -18.39 -13.34 2.09
C TYR A 123 -19.17 -14.39 1.27
N PHE A 124 -19.01 -14.40 -0.06
CA PHE A 124 -19.81 -15.25 -0.96
C PHE A 124 -19.13 -16.56 -1.35
N PHE A 125 -17.80 -16.61 -1.36
CA PHE A 125 -17.04 -17.73 -1.95
C PHE A 125 -16.16 -18.47 -0.95
N LEU A 126 -16.12 -18.04 0.33
CA LEU A 126 -15.37 -18.71 1.39
C LEU A 126 -16.25 -19.18 2.58
N PRO A 127 -17.37 -19.90 2.36
CA PRO A 127 -18.26 -20.28 3.44
C PRO A 127 -17.66 -21.27 4.45
N LEU A 128 -16.62 -22.05 4.08
CA LEU A 128 -15.94 -22.94 5.02
C LEU A 128 -14.98 -22.16 5.93
N THR A 129 -14.33 -21.13 5.38
CA THR A 129 -13.37 -20.27 6.10
C THR A 129 -14.09 -19.22 6.93
N PHE A 130 -15.17 -18.64 6.40
CA PHE A 130 -15.95 -17.58 7.01
C PHE A 130 -17.44 -17.94 7.01
N PRO A 131 -17.89 -18.85 7.90
CA PRO A 131 -19.30 -19.21 8.01
C PRO A 131 -20.15 -17.97 8.32
N GLN A 132 -21.21 -17.74 7.54
CA GLN A 132 -22.04 -16.54 7.69
C GLN A 132 -22.74 -16.45 9.06
N SER A 133 -23.04 -17.60 9.67
CA SER A 133 -23.59 -17.70 11.02
C SER A 133 -22.64 -17.20 12.12
N GLU A 134 -21.35 -17.08 11.82
CA GLU A 134 -20.29 -16.75 12.77
C GLU A 134 -19.69 -15.36 12.53
N ILE A 135 -20.31 -14.54 11.68
CA ILE A 135 -19.79 -13.20 11.38
C ILE A 135 -19.74 -12.38 12.68
N PRO A 136 -18.53 -11.99 13.14
CA PRO A 136 -18.38 -11.38 14.45
C PRO A 136 -18.62 -9.87 14.33
N LEU A 137 -19.89 -9.45 14.32
CA LEU A 137 -20.28 -8.05 14.13
C LEU A 137 -19.67 -7.08 15.18
N THR A 138 -19.28 -7.59 16.34
CA THR A 138 -18.60 -6.84 17.41
C THR A 138 -17.08 -6.85 17.31
N SER A 139 -16.51 -7.62 16.37
CA SER A 139 -15.06 -7.70 16.18
C SER A 139 -14.50 -6.41 15.59
N VAL A 140 -13.43 -5.91 16.20
CA VAL A 140 -12.65 -4.78 15.70
C VAL A 140 -12.14 -5.07 14.28
N THR A 141 -11.69 -6.30 14.02
CA THR A 141 -11.22 -6.73 12.71
C THR A 141 -12.32 -6.57 11.66
N TYR A 142 -13.52 -7.06 11.95
CA TYR A 142 -14.63 -7.00 11.00
C TYR A 142 -15.11 -5.56 10.79
N GLY A 143 -15.29 -4.80 11.88
CA GLY A 143 -15.73 -3.40 11.82
C GLY A 143 -14.76 -2.50 11.05
N THR A 144 -13.45 -2.67 11.26
CA THR A 144 -12.41 -1.93 10.51
C THR A 144 -12.34 -2.35 9.04
N GLY A 145 -12.56 -3.63 8.72
CA GLY A 145 -12.69 -4.11 7.35
C GLY A 145 -13.83 -3.42 6.60
N ILE A 146 -15.04 -3.37 7.19
CA ILE A 146 -16.20 -2.67 6.61
C ILE A 146 -15.94 -1.17 6.49
N ALA A 147 -15.40 -0.53 7.53
CA ALA A 147 -15.11 0.90 7.49
C ALA A 147 -14.11 1.24 6.37
N GLY A 148 -13.05 0.45 6.21
CA GLY A 148 -12.10 0.56 5.11
C GLY A 148 -12.76 0.39 3.74
N PHE A 149 -13.59 -0.64 3.58
CA PHE A 149 -14.36 -0.91 2.37
C PHE A 149 -15.26 0.26 1.96
N LEU A 150 -16.02 0.83 2.90
CA LEU A 150 -16.90 1.96 2.63
C LEU A 150 -16.12 3.21 2.22
N VAL A 151 -15.01 3.52 2.90
CA VAL A 151 -14.18 4.68 2.57
C VAL A 151 -13.52 4.51 1.21
N VAL A 152 -12.95 3.34 0.89
CA VAL A 152 -12.31 3.12 -0.43
C VAL A 152 -13.33 3.15 -1.56
N THR A 153 -14.53 2.60 -1.34
CA THR A 153 -15.67 2.70 -2.27
C THR A 153 -15.98 4.17 -2.56
N PHE A 154 -16.17 4.97 -1.51
CA PHE A 154 -16.43 6.40 -1.62
C PHE A 154 -15.35 7.13 -2.43
N LEU A 155 -14.06 6.87 -2.15
CA LEU A 155 -12.94 7.47 -2.87
C LEU A 155 -12.92 7.12 -4.36
N ILE A 156 -13.23 5.87 -4.71
CA ILE A 156 -13.33 5.45 -6.12
C ILE A 156 -14.43 6.25 -6.83
N PHE A 157 -15.62 6.36 -6.23
CA PHE A 157 -16.73 7.13 -6.81
C PHE A 157 -16.36 8.60 -7.03
N ILE A 158 -15.68 9.23 -6.08
CA ILE A 158 -15.24 10.62 -6.22
C ILE A 158 -13.94 10.78 -7.02
N SER A 159 -13.42 9.75 -7.69
CA SER A 159 -12.21 9.85 -8.52
C SER A 159 -12.46 10.37 -9.95
N SER A 160 -13.72 10.64 -10.31
CA SER A 160 -14.11 11.14 -11.63
C SER A 160 -13.90 12.66 -11.78
N GLN A 161 -13.76 13.14 -13.02
CA GLN A 161 -13.67 14.58 -13.30
C GLN A 161 -14.95 15.31 -12.88
N ASN A 162 -16.11 14.66 -13.05
CA ASN A 162 -17.41 15.19 -12.65
C ASN A 162 -17.48 15.45 -11.14
N ALA A 163 -16.88 14.58 -10.33
CA ALA A 163 -16.78 14.81 -8.89
C ALA A 163 -15.92 16.03 -8.55
N VAL A 164 -14.84 16.28 -9.32
CA VAL A 164 -14.00 17.48 -9.13
C VAL A 164 -14.75 18.76 -9.47
N THR A 165 -15.54 18.75 -10.55
CA THR A 165 -16.36 19.90 -10.93
C THR A 165 -17.50 20.14 -9.93
N LEU A 166 -18.10 19.08 -9.39
CA LEU A 166 -19.21 19.16 -8.43
C LEU A 166 -18.76 19.64 -7.04
N LEU A 167 -17.68 19.05 -6.51
CA LEU A 167 -17.21 19.32 -5.15
C LEU A 167 -16.31 20.56 -5.07
N GLY A 168 -15.71 20.93 -6.20
CA GLY A 168 -14.61 21.89 -6.27
C GLY A 168 -13.27 21.27 -5.88
N ALA A 169 -12.20 21.71 -6.54
CA ALA A 169 -10.86 21.13 -6.41
C ALA A 169 -10.36 21.03 -4.96
N ASN A 170 -10.57 22.05 -4.13
CA ASN A 170 -10.07 22.07 -2.75
C ASN A 170 -10.73 20.99 -1.87
N ARG A 171 -12.07 20.87 -1.93
CA ARG A 171 -12.82 19.87 -1.15
C ARG A 171 -12.53 18.46 -1.64
N TRP A 172 -12.54 18.28 -2.97
CA TRP A 172 -12.18 17.01 -3.59
C TRP A 172 -10.79 16.52 -3.14
N TRP A 173 -9.81 17.41 -3.19
CA TRP A 173 -8.44 17.08 -2.85
C TRP A 173 -8.29 16.81 -1.34
N PHE A 174 -9.01 17.56 -0.48
CA PHE A 174 -9.09 17.29 0.96
C PHE A 174 -9.67 15.89 1.24
N LEU A 175 -10.80 15.56 0.61
CA LEU A 175 -11.48 14.26 0.78
C LEU A 175 -10.57 13.09 0.37
N HIS A 176 -9.89 13.19 -0.78
CA HIS A 176 -8.93 12.16 -1.20
C HIS A 176 -7.74 12.04 -0.24
N ARG A 177 -7.17 13.16 0.22
CA ARG A 177 -6.02 13.16 1.12
C ARG A 177 -6.36 12.57 2.49
N PHE A 178 -7.52 12.93 3.03
CA PHE A 178 -7.93 12.45 4.35
C PHE A 178 -8.53 11.04 4.27
N GLY A 179 -9.38 10.78 3.28
CA GLY A 179 -9.95 9.47 3.04
C GLY A 179 -8.89 8.39 2.83
N LEU A 180 -7.84 8.66 2.04
CA LEU A 180 -6.77 7.66 1.86
C LEU A 180 -6.04 7.35 3.18
N ARG A 181 -5.93 8.31 4.11
CA ARG A 181 -5.38 8.04 5.45
C ARG A 181 -6.30 7.14 6.26
N LEU A 182 -7.61 7.36 6.19
CA LEU A 182 -8.59 6.51 6.85
C LEU A 182 -8.56 5.09 6.28
N VAL A 183 -8.48 4.94 4.94
CA VAL A 183 -8.33 3.62 4.30
C VAL A 183 -7.10 2.90 4.82
N ILE A 184 -5.93 3.55 4.83
CA ILE A 184 -4.70 2.93 5.35
C ILE A 184 -4.81 2.62 6.85
N LEU A 185 -5.37 3.52 7.66
CA LEU A 185 -5.58 3.29 9.09
C LEU A 185 -6.45 2.04 9.34
N PHE A 186 -7.60 1.96 8.69
CA PHE A 186 -8.52 0.84 8.85
C PHE A 186 -7.94 -0.47 8.30
N ALA A 187 -7.28 -0.42 7.13
CA ALA A 187 -6.61 -1.57 6.56
C ALA A 187 -5.50 -2.11 7.49
N VAL A 188 -4.72 -1.23 8.11
CA VAL A 188 -3.66 -1.61 9.06
C VAL A 188 -4.26 -2.27 10.30
N ILE A 189 -5.30 -1.67 10.91
CA ILE A 189 -5.94 -2.28 12.08
C ILE A 189 -6.50 -3.65 11.70
N HIS A 190 -7.26 -3.73 10.62
CA HIS A 190 -7.84 -4.98 10.11
C HIS A 190 -6.76 -6.06 9.89
N PHE A 191 -5.70 -5.70 9.15
CA PHE A 191 -4.63 -6.62 8.78
C PHE A 191 -3.80 -7.09 9.98
N PHE A 192 -3.39 -6.18 10.86
CA PHE A 192 -2.58 -6.54 12.03
C PHE A 192 -3.38 -7.37 13.03
N CYS A 193 -4.68 -7.10 13.22
CA CYS A 193 -5.50 -7.94 14.09
C CYS A 193 -5.60 -9.40 13.61
N ILE A 194 -5.45 -9.65 12.30
CA ILE A 194 -5.46 -11.00 11.73
C ILE A 194 -4.08 -11.64 11.78
N GLU A 195 -3.05 -10.92 11.32
CA GLU A 195 -1.76 -11.52 10.99
C GLU A 195 -0.73 -11.45 12.12
N TRP A 196 -0.95 -10.61 13.15
CA TRP A 196 0.01 -10.38 14.22
C TRP A 196 0.44 -11.67 14.93
N ASN A 197 -0.52 -12.51 15.29
CA ASN A 197 -0.23 -13.78 15.98
C ASN A 197 0.60 -14.71 15.10
N THR A 198 0.27 -14.82 13.81
CA THR A 198 1.03 -15.62 12.84
C THR A 198 2.47 -15.13 12.72
N TRP A 199 2.68 -13.82 12.62
CA TRP A 199 4.03 -13.25 12.52
C TRP A 199 4.83 -13.44 13.81
N VAL A 200 4.24 -13.17 14.97
CA VAL A 200 4.91 -13.36 16.26
C VAL A 200 5.29 -14.83 16.43
N GLN A 201 4.36 -15.76 16.19
CA GLN A 201 4.66 -17.19 16.27
C GLN A 201 5.80 -17.60 15.33
N TRP A 202 5.82 -17.12 14.08
CA TRP A 202 6.91 -17.42 13.14
C TRP A 202 8.25 -16.80 13.57
N LEU A 203 8.23 -15.60 14.18
CA LEU A 203 9.41 -14.87 14.65
C LEU A 203 9.96 -15.38 15.99
N THR A 204 9.13 -15.94 16.87
CA THR A 204 9.57 -16.41 18.19
C THR A 204 9.80 -17.91 18.23
N HIS A 205 9.01 -18.71 17.51
CA HIS A 205 9.19 -20.15 17.48
C HIS A 205 10.29 -20.56 16.50
N SER A 206 11.16 -21.44 16.96
CA SER A 206 12.25 -22.04 16.17
C SER A 206 11.67 -23.13 15.28
N ALA A 207 11.50 -22.91 13.97
CA ALA A 207 10.97 -23.88 12.97
C ALA A 207 10.09 -24.98 13.59
N GLY A 208 9.05 -24.56 14.32
CA GLY A 208 8.33 -25.42 15.26
C GLY A 208 7.47 -26.47 14.57
N LYS A 209 6.68 -27.21 15.36
CA LYS A 209 5.62 -28.07 14.83
C LYS A 209 4.56 -27.21 14.13
N PRO A 210 3.95 -27.71 13.04
CA PRO A 210 2.81 -27.05 12.41
C PRO A 210 1.73 -26.70 13.44
N SER A 211 1.19 -25.49 13.33
CA SER A 211 -0.01 -25.06 14.07
C SER A 211 -1.15 -24.77 13.08
N PRO A 212 -2.40 -24.64 13.55
CA PRO A 212 -3.50 -24.19 12.69
C PRO A 212 -3.22 -22.85 11.99
N GLU A 213 -2.49 -21.95 12.67
CA GLU A 213 -2.11 -20.63 12.15
C GLU A 213 -0.87 -20.68 11.25
N LEU A 214 0.01 -21.67 11.45
CA LEU A 214 1.31 -21.80 10.79
C LEU A 214 1.50 -23.23 10.25
N LEU A 215 0.92 -23.49 9.08
CA LEU A 215 0.96 -24.82 8.44
C LEU A 215 2.39 -25.26 8.11
N TYR A 216 3.25 -24.31 7.73
CA TYR A 216 4.66 -24.56 7.38
C TYR A 216 5.59 -23.63 8.15
N PRO A 217 6.03 -24.02 9.34
CA PRO A 217 6.81 -23.16 10.23
C PRO A 217 8.16 -22.72 9.67
N TRP A 218 8.67 -23.40 8.63
CA TRP A 218 9.90 -23.03 7.95
C TRP A 218 9.71 -21.95 6.88
N VAL A 219 8.49 -21.67 6.38
CA VAL A 219 8.25 -20.63 5.36
C VAL A 219 7.50 -19.45 6.00
N PRO A 220 8.01 -18.21 5.89
CA PRO A 220 7.28 -17.05 6.40
C PRO A 220 5.98 -16.84 5.61
N GLU A 221 4.95 -16.34 6.30
CA GLU A 221 3.73 -15.89 5.64
C GLU A 221 4.06 -14.71 4.71
N PRO A 222 3.60 -14.70 3.44
CA PRO A 222 3.85 -13.59 2.51
C PRO A 222 3.44 -12.23 3.07
N THR A 223 2.42 -12.22 3.94
CA THR A 223 1.91 -11.04 4.62
C THR A 223 2.98 -10.33 5.45
N ILE A 224 4.05 -11.01 5.90
CA ILE A 224 5.12 -10.35 6.66
C ILE A 224 5.87 -9.31 5.81
N PHE A 225 6.11 -9.61 4.53
CA PHE A 225 6.79 -8.71 3.61
C PHE A 225 5.91 -7.50 3.27
N ALA A 226 4.62 -7.76 3.01
CA ALA A 226 3.62 -6.71 2.82
C ALA A 226 3.48 -5.83 4.07
N GLY A 227 3.45 -6.44 5.26
CA GLY A 227 3.39 -5.76 6.55
C GLY A 227 4.59 -4.85 6.79
N LEU A 228 5.81 -5.34 6.56
CA LEU A 228 7.02 -4.53 6.64
C LEU A 228 6.97 -3.32 5.70
N PHE A 229 6.52 -3.52 4.45
CA PHE A 229 6.35 -2.42 3.49
C PHE A 229 5.32 -1.39 3.97
N ILE A 230 4.15 -1.83 4.43
CA ILE A 230 3.08 -0.94 4.92
C ILE A 230 3.54 -0.14 6.14
N VAL A 231 4.22 -0.78 7.10
CA VAL A 231 4.80 -0.11 8.27
C VAL A 231 5.80 0.96 7.86
N TRP A 232 6.69 0.65 6.92
CA TRP A 232 7.64 1.62 6.40
C TRP A 232 6.95 2.83 5.73
N VAL A 233 5.92 2.58 4.91
CA VAL A 233 5.09 3.65 4.32
C VAL A 233 4.49 4.52 5.41
N ILE A 234 3.92 3.93 6.47
CA ILE A 234 3.32 4.68 7.59
C ILE A 234 4.38 5.53 8.29
N ILE A 235 5.55 4.97 8.58
CA ILE A 235 6.67 5.68 9.23
C ILE A 235 7.05 6.92 8.42
N ILE A 236 7.20 6.81 7.10
CA ILE A 236 7.50 7.96 6.22
C ILE A 236 6.40 9.01 6.31
N ARG A 237 5.14 8.58 6.29
CA ARG A 237 3.99 9.49 6.24
C ARG A 237 3.74 10.19 7.58
N LEU A 238 4.01 9.50 8.69
CA LEU A 238 4.03 10.08 10.04
C LEU A 238 5.20 11.05 10.17
N TYR A 239 6.41 10.66 9.72
CA TYR A 239 7.57 11.54 9.77
C TYR A 239 7.30 12.88 9.07
N GLU A 240 6.76 12.79 7.86
CA GLU A 240 6.42 13.96 7.07
C GLU A 240 5.35 14.82 7.77
N THR A 241 4.30 14.20 8.31
CA THR A 241 3.19 14.89 8.97
C THR A 241 3.62 15.60 10.26
N LEU A 242 4.40 14.91 11.10
CA LEU A 242 4.75 15.36 12.45
C LEU A 242 6.01 16.24 12.46
N PHE A 243 7.03 15.91 11.66
CA PHE A 243 8.35 16.56 11.77
C PHE A 243 8.67 17.53 10.64
N LEU A 244 8.21 17.26 9.41
CA LEU A 244 8.45 18.18 8.28
C LEU A 244 7.41 19.29 8.24
N TYR A 245 6.12 18.94 8.24
CA TYR A 245 5.06 19.95 8.10
C TYR A 245 4.50 20.46 9.41
N ARG A 246 4.56 19.66 10.48
CA ARG A 246 3.86 19.93 11.74
C ARG A 246 2.37 20.26 11.51
N ASP A 247 1.78 19.55 10.55
CA ASP A 247 0.39 19.69 10.14
C ASP A 247 -0.15 18.30 9.78
N LEU A 248 -1.29 17.96 10.39
CA LEU A 248 -2.08 16.75 10.16
C LEU A 248 -2.60 16.65 8.71
N GLY A 249 -2.34 17.66 7.89
CA GLY A 249 -2.69 17.71 6.48
C GLY A 249 -4.00 18.43 6.26
N LEU A 250 -4.34 19.36 7.15
CA LEU A 250 -5.49 20.25 7.01
C LEU A 250 -5.19 21.38 6.00
N LYS A 251 -3.92 21.76 5.82
CA LYS A 251 -3.51 22.79 4.86
C LYS A 251 -2.90 22.17 3.60
N PRO A 252 -3.07 22.78 2.40
CA PRO A 252 -2.29 22.40 1.22
C PRO A 252 -0.79 22.38 1.55
N LYS A 253 -0.07 21.38 1.03
CA LYS A 253 1.31 21.07 1.43
C LYS A 253 2.23 21.23 0.22
N ASP A 254 2.94 22.34 0.14
CA ASP A 254 3.96 22.56 -0.89
C ASP A 254 5.35 22.50 -0.23
N ILE A 255 6.06 21.36 -0.35
CA ILE A 255 7.51 21.26 0.03
C ILE A 255 8.39 21.83 -1.07
N ALA A 256 7.89 21.88 -2.31
CA ALA A 256 8.67 22.21 -3.50
C ALA A 256 9.56 23.47 -3.37
N PRO A 257 9.20 24.55 -2.62
CA PRO A 257 10.09 25.69 -2.49
C PRO A 257 11.18 25.56 -1.41
N ASP A 258 11.07 24.63 -0.43
CA ASP A 258 12.03 24.54 0.68
C ASP A 258 13.04 23.40 0.47
N ALA A 259 14.23 23.77 0.00
CA ALA A 259 15.33 22.84 -0.25
C ALA A 259 15.82 22.12 1.03
N ASN A 260 15.71 22.73 2.21
CA ASN A 260 16.15 22.13 3.46
C ASN A 260 15.16 21.05 3.91
N LEU A 261 13.85 21.35 3.91
CA LEU A 261 12.81 20.36 4.22
C LEU A 261 12.87 19.17 3.26
N ARG A 262 13.08 19.45 1.97
CA ARG A 262 13.28 18.42 0.96
C ARG A 262 14.48 17.51 1.27
N LEU A 263 15.64 18.09 1.59
CA LEU A 263 16.85 17.33 1.91
C LEU A 263 16.68 16.48 3.18
N ARG A 264 16.01 17.00 4.20
CA ARG A 264 15.69 16.26 5.43
C ARG A 264 14.77 15.07 5.14
N GLY A 265 13.70 15.28 4.37
CA GLY A 265 12.80 14.22 3.94
C GLY A 265 13.51 13.14 3.13
N HIS A 266 14.37 13.53 2.18
CA HIS A 266 15.18 12.63 1.38
C HIS A 266 16.09 11.74 2.25
N ARG A 267 16.86 12.34 3.17
CA ARG A 267 17.75 11.57 4.07
C ARG A 267 16.96 10.58 4.93
N PHE A 268 15.86 11.02 5.54
CA PHE A 268 15.01 10.13 6.34
C PHE A 268 14.44 8.98 5.52
N PHE A 269 14.00 9.25 4.29
CA PHE A 269 13.50 8.23 3.37
C PHE A 269 14.56 7.17 3.08
N ILE A 270 15.80 7.57 2.75
CA ILE A 270 16.89 6.62 2.48
C ILE A 270 17.23 5.78 3.72
N TYR A 271 17.39 6.41 4.89
CA TYR A 271 17.74 5.66 6.10
C TYR A 271 16.64 4.68 6.52
N SER A 272 15.38 5.11 6.48
CA SER A 272 14.25 4.22 6.78
C SER A 272 14.10 3.09 5.76
N LEU A 273 14.41 3.33 4.48
CA LEU A 273 14.47 2.29 3.45
C LEU A 273 15.58 1.27 3.75
N GLY A 274 16.75 1.72 4.20
CA GLY A 274 17.83 0.83 4.66
C GLY A 274 17.39 -0.08 5.81
N VAL A 275 16.62 0.45 6.77
CA VAL A 275 16.03 -0.36 7.86
C VAL A 275 15.02 -1.37 7.31
N LEU A 276 14.13 -0.97 6.40
CA LEU A 276 13.20 -1.90 5.74
C LEU A 276 13.94 -3.04 5.06
N ILE A 277 15.00 -2.75 4.31
CA ILE A 277 15.83 -3.76 3.64
C ILE A 277 16.46 -4.70 4.67
N ALA A 278 17.04 -4.18 5.75
CA ALA A 278 17.62 -5.00 6.82
C ALA A 278 16.59 -5.94 7.46
N CYS A 279 15.36 -5.47 7.72
CA CYS A 279 14.27 -6.31 8.22
C CYS A 279 13.90 -7.43 7.22
N ASN A 280 13.83 -7.13 5.92
CA ASN A 280 13.56 -8.14 4.89
C ASN A 280 14.70 -9.17 4.80
N VAL A 281 15.95 -8.72 4.85
CA VAL A 281 17.13 -9.61 4.88
C VAL A 281 17.09 -10.52 6.10
N TYR A 282 16.70 -10.01 7.27
CA TYR A 282 16.53 -10.83 8.46
C TYR A 282 15.46 -11.92 8.27
N VAL A 283 14.28 -11.56 7.75
CA VAL A 283 13.21 -12.53 7.45
C VAL A 283 13.68 -13.60 6.47
N ILE A 284 14.32 -13.19 5.37
CA ILE A 284 14.82 -14.12 4.34
C ILE A 284 15.96 -14.98 4.91
N GLY A 285 16.90 -14.41 5.64
CA GLY A 285 18.02 -15.16 6.24
C GLY A 285 17.53 -16.22 7.22
N ARG A 286 16.52 -15.88 8.05
CA ARG A 286 15.85 -16.82 8.94
C ARG A 286 15.11 -17.91 8.18
N TRP A 287 14.40 -17.57 7.10
CA TRP A 287 13.76 -18.56 6.23
C TRP A 287 14.79 -19.53 5.63
N MET A 288 15.87 -19.01 5.06
CA MET A 288 16.94 -19.83 4.46
C MET A 288 17.62 -20.73 5.51
N TYR A 289 17.85 -20.22 6.71
CA TYR A 289 18.36 -21.02 7.82
C TYR A 289 17.46 -22.23 8.10
N TYR A 290 16.15 -22.03 8.28
CA TYR A 290 15.23 -23.14 8.54
C TYR A 290 15.08 -24.09 7.36
N PHE A 291 15.15 -23.58 6.14
CA PHE A 291 15.17 -24.42 4.94
C PHE A 291 16.41 -25.32 4.92
N SER A 292 17.57 -24.83 5.37
CA SER A 292 18.83 -25.59 5.39
C SER A 292 18.93 -26.63 6.49
N THR A 293 18.20 -26.46 7.60
CA THR A 293 18.21 -27.40 8.74
C THR A 293 17.17 -28.52 8.62
N ARG A 294 16.43 -28.56 7.51
CA ARG A 294 15.40 -29.55 7.22
C ARG A 294 15.95 -30.66 6.32
#